data_AF-A0A817NLW1-F1
#
_entry.id   AF-A0A817NLW1-F1
#
_cell.length_a   1.000
_cell.length_b   1.000
_cell.length_c   1.000
_cell.angle_alpha   90.00
_cell.angle_beta   90.00
_cell.angle_gamma   90.00
#
_symmetry.space_group_name_H-M   'P 1'
#
loop_
_entity.id
_entity.type
_entity.pdbx_description
1 polymer ?
#
loop_
_entity_poly.entity_id
_entity_poly.type
_entity_poly.pdbx_seq_one_letter_code
_entity_poly.pdbx_strand_id
1 'polypeptide(L)' 'MKLAFDLFDMIWPSYASYILIKLYSSIDDPTQIFVHLTFDDKEQIIPWINDYFCPYHIFIDHLKNQIDDRVIP' A
#
# COMPACT_ATOMS: atom_id res chain seq x y z
N MET A 1 1.28 -6.86 16.44
CA MET A 1 1.34 -7.66 15.20
C MET A 1 0.76 -6.81 14.10
N LYS A 2 1.58 -6.26 13.20
CA LYS A 2 1.10 -5.47 12.06
C LYS A 2 0.72 -6.44 10.94
N LEU A 3 -0.51 -6.35 10.42
CA LEU A 3 -0.91 -7.10 9.24
C LEU A 3 -0.45 -6.33 8.00
N ALA A 4 -0.08 -7.08 6.96
CA ALA A 4 0.40 -6.68 5.63
C ALA A 4 0.64 -5.18 5.39
N PHE A 5 1.86 -4.85 4.92
CA PHE A 5 2.27 -3.51 4.50
C PHE A 5 2.42 -2.46 5.61
N ASP A 6 2.46 -2.80 6.90
CA ASP A 6 2.51 -1.77 7.98
C ASP A 6 1.36 -0.73 7.93
N LEU A 7 0.30 -0.97 7.15
CA LEU A 7 -0.75 0.01 6.82
C LEU A 7 -1.90 0.01 7.82
N PHE A 8 -2.16 -1.12 8.46
CA PHE A 8 -3.40 -1.30 9.21
C PHE A 8 -3.12 -1.27 10.70
N ASP A 9 -3.81 -0.37 11.40
CA ASP A 9 -3.88 -0.34 12.85
C ASP A 9 -4.39 -1.69 13.39
N MET A 10 -4.05 -1.98 14.64
CA MET A 10 -4.30 -3.26 15.33
C MET A 10 -5.79 -3.58 15.59
N ILE A 11 -6.71 -3.03 14.82
CA ILE A 11 -8.13 -3.34 14.90
C ILE A 11 -8.38 -4.56 14.01
N TRP A 12 -8.97 -5.60 14.60
CA TRP A 12 -9.36 -6.79 13.83
C TRP A 12 -10.35 -6.38 12.73
N PRO A 13 -10.09 -6.72 11.45
CA PRO A 13 -11.01 -6.38 10.38
C PRO A 13 -12.37 -7.05 10.62
N SER A 14 -13.45 -6.36 10.27
CA SER A 14 -14.79 -6.92 10.36
C SER A 14 -15.00 -7.96 9.26
N TYR A 15 -16.05 -8.76 9.38
CA TYR A 15 -16.47 -9.63 8.27
C TYR A 15 -16.76 -8.78 7.04
N ALA A 16 -16.28 -9.25 5.89
CA ALA A 16 -16.34 -8.55 4.60
C ALA A 16 -15.56 -7.23 4.53
N SER A 17 -14.67 -6.93 5.49
CA SER A 17 -13.69 -5.86 5.31
C SER A 17 -12.73 -6.20 4.16
N TYR A 18 -12.30 -5.17 3.43
CA TYR A 18 -11.48 -5.33 2.23
C TYR A 18 -10.47 -4.20 2.06
N ILE A 19 -9.41 -4.51 1.32
CA ILE A 19 -8.39 -3.57 0.89
C ILE A 19 -8.49 -3.42 -0.62
N LEU A 20 -8.57 -2.19 -1.12
CA LEU A 20 -8.41 -1.91 -2.54
C LEU A 20 -7.07 -1.26 -2.80
N ILE A 21 -6.39 -1.77 -3.83
CA ILE A 21 -5.20 -1.19 -4.43
C ILE A 21 -5.63 -0.57 -5.75
N LYS A 22 -5.57 0.75 -5.84
CA LYS A 22 -5.93 1.51 -7.04
C LYS A 22 -4.67 2.00 -7.73
N LEU A 23 -4.60 1.81 -9.05
CA LEU A 23 -3.50 2.29 -9.88
C LEU A 23 -3.98 3.48 -10.70
N TYR A 24 -3.21 4.56 -10.66
CA TYR A 24 -3.46 5.79 -11.40
C TYR A 24 -2.25 6.12 -12.26
N SER A 25 -2.47 6.63 -13.46
CA SER A 25 -1.43 7.27 -14.27
C SER A 25 -1.54 8.79 -14.14
N SER A 26 -0.42 9.50 -14.07
CA SER A 26 -0.45 10.96 -14.15
C SER A 26 -0.99 11.43 -15.51
N ILE A 27 -1.70 12.57 -15.51
CA ILE A 27 -2.21 13.21 -16.72
C ILE A 27 -1.05 13.89 -17.48
N ASP A 28 -0.09 14.46 -16.75
CA ASP A 28 1.04 15.19 -17.32
C ASP A 28 2.11 14.23 -17.88
N ASP A 29 2.25 13.05 -17.26
CA ASP A 29 3.17 11.99 -17.68
C ASP A 29 2.53 10.60 -17.44
N PRO A 30 1.94 9.97 -18.46
CA PRO A 30 1.24 8.70 -18.30
C PRO A 30 2.17 7.52 -17.98
N THR A 31 3.49 7.70 -18.09
CA THR A 31 4.47 6.69 -17.66
C THR A 31 4.63 6.65 -16.14
N GLN A 32 4.24 7.71 -15.44
CA GLN A 32 4.23 7.76 -13.99
C GLN A 32 2.95 7.12 -13.45
N ILE A 33 3.12 5.97 -12.80
CA ILE A 33 2.06 5.24 -12.14
C ILE A 33 2.13 5.46 -10.64
N PHE A 34 0.97 5.69 -10.02
CA PHE A 34 0.78 5.86 -8.59
C PHE A 34 -0.15 4.80 -8.04
N VAL A 35 0.13 4.38 -6.82
CA VAL A 35 -0.65 3.45 -6.01
C VAL A 35 -1.37 4.25 -4.94
N HIS A 36 -2.66 4.02 -4.80
CA HIS A 36 -3.47 4.58 -3.71
C HIS A 36 -4.30 3.46 -3.08
N LEU A 37 -4.33 3.44 -1.75
CA LEU A 37 -4.85 2.34 -0.96
C LEU A 37 -6.08 2.77 -0.17
N THR A 38 -7.09 1.91 -0.14
CA THR A 38 -8.26 2.12 0.72
C THR A 38 -8.56 0.87 1.55
N PHE A 39 -9.02 1.08 2.78
CA PHE A 39 -9.59 0.05 3.66
C PHE A 39 -11.07 0.37 3.89
N ASP A 40 -11.97 -0.52 3.47
CA ASP A 40 -13.43 -0.29 3.56
C ASP A 40 -13.81 1.11 3.04
N ASP A 41 -13.39 1.42 1.82
CA ASP A 41 -13.54 2.72 1.13
C ASP A 41 -12.83 3.93 1.77
N LYS A 42 -12.17 3.78 2.92
CA LYS A 42 -11.40 4.86 3.55
C LYS A 42 -9.98 4.91 3.03
N GLU A 43 -9.57 6.08 2.54
CA GLU A 43 -8.20 6.34 2.10
C GLU A 43 -7.19 6.08 3.22
N GLN A 44 -6.08 5.44 2.87
CA GLN A 44 -4.99 5.12 3.78
C GLN A 44 -3.75 5.91 3.41
N ILE A 45 -3.13 6.54 4.40
CA ILE A 45 -1.81 7.13 4.25
C ILE A 45 -0.80 5.98 4.24
N ILE A 46 0.13 6.02 3.29
CA ILE A 46 1.21 5.05 3.16
C ILE A 46 2.38 5.50 4.06
N PRO A 47 2.67 4.82 5.18
CA PRO A 47 3.52 5.36 6.24
C PRO A 47 4.95 5.68 5.82
N TRP A 48 5.54 4.89 4.91
CA TRP A 48 6.95 5.07 4.50
C TRP A 48 7.17 6.22 3.50
N ILE A 49 6.09 6.77 2.93
CA ILE A 49 6.17 7.99 2.10
C ILE A 49 5.41 9.17 2.72
N ASN A 50 4.60 8.91 3.75
CA ASN A 50 3.73 9.89 4.40
C ASN A 50 2.79 10.62 3.41
N ASP A 51 2.18 9.87 2.50
CA ASP A 51 1.28 10.37 1.45
C ASP A 51 0.22 9.30 1.09
N TYR A 52 -0.87 9.71 0.45
CA TYR A 52 -1.93 8.85 -0.07
C TYR A 52 -1.58 8.24 -1.43
N PHE A 53 -0.79 8.93 -2.24
CA PHE A 53 -0.39 8.49 -3.58
C PHE A 53 1.09 8.10 -3.60
N CYS A 54 1.38 6.80 -3.64
CA CYS A 54 2.74 6.29 -3.72
C CYS A 54 3.18 6.06 -5.16
N PRO A 55 4.34 6.56 -5.59
CA PRO A 55 4.92 6.14 -6.86
C PRO A 55 5.08 4.61 -6.92
N TYR A 56 4.60 4.01 -8.01
CA TYR A 56 4.50 2.55 -8.15
C TYR A 56 5.84 1.83 -7.92
N HIS A 57 6.94 2.38 -8.43
CA HIS A 57 8.27 1.79 -8.24
C HIS A 57 8.67 1.73 -6.75
N ILE A 58 8.43 2.80 -5.99
CA ILE A 58 8.69 2.84 -4.54
C ILE A 58 7.83 1.81 -3.81
N PHE A 59 6.54 1.70 -4.18
CA PHE A 59 5.62 0.73 -3.60
C PHE A 59 6.10 -0.72 -3.82
N ILE A 60 6.50 -1.05 -5.05
CA ILE A 60 7.01 -2.38 -5.41
C ILE A 60 8.33 -2.69 -4.73
N ASP A 61 9.25 -1.74 -4.65
CA ASP A 61 10.54 -1.94 -3.99
C ASP A 61 10.36 -2.16 -2.48
N HIS A 62 9.47 -1.41 -1.83
CA HIS A 62 9.10 -1.66 -0.43
C HIS A 62 8.51 -3.06 -0.24
N LEU A 63 7.61 -3.47 -1.16
CA LEU A 63 7.01 -4.80 -1.14
C LEU A 63 8.02 -5.93 -1.27
N LYS A 64 8.97 -5.81 -2.20
CA LYS A 64 10.04 -6.79 -2.41
C LYS A 64 10.88 -6.93 -1.15
N ASN A 65 11.33 -5.82 -0.56
CA ASN A 65 12.09 -5.84 0.68
C ASN A 65 11.32 -6.56 1.80
N GLN A 66 10.02 -6.30 1.95
CA GLN A 66 9.20 -7.01 2.93
C GLN A 66 9.00 -8.50 2.63
N ILE A 67 9.11 -8.96 1.38
CA ILE A 67 9.00 -10.38 1.03
C ILE A 67 10.35 -11.07 1.24
N ASP A 68 11.44 -10.45 0.83
CA ASP A 68 12.79 -10.99 0.97
C ASP A 68 13.19 -11.10 2.45
N ASP A 69 12.79 -10.15 3.29
CA ASP A 69 12.98 -10.22 4.75
C ASP A 69 12.12 -11.31 5.44
N ARG A 70 11.15 -11.93 4.74
CA ARG A 70 10.43 -13.12 5.23
C ARG A 70 11.16 -14.42 4.89
N VAL A 71 12.24 -14.37 4.10
CA VAL A 71 13.09 -15.51 3.74
C VAL A 71 14.37 -15.46 4.57
N ILE A 72 14.23 -15.52 5.90
CA ILE A 72 15.35 -15.80 6.81
C ILE A 72 14.87 -16.92 7.76
N PRO A 73 15.59 -18.06 7.85
CA PRO A 73 15.17 -19.26 8.56
C PRO A 73 15.04 -19.08 10.09
#